data_AF-A0A8C6MHP6-F1
#
_entry.id   AF-A0A8C6MHP6-F1
#
_cell.length_a   1.000
_cell.length_b   1.000
_cell.length_c   1.000
_cell.angle_alpha   90.00
_cell.angle_beta   90.00
_cell.angle_gamma   90.00
#
_symmetry.space_group_name_H-M   'P 1'
#
loop_
_entity.id
_entity.type
_entity.pdbx_description
1 polymer ?
#
loop_
_entity_poly.entity_id
_entity_poly.type
_entity_poly.pdbx_seq_one_letter_code
_entity_poly.pdbx_strand_id
1 'polypeptide(L)'
;MLVMGCVQLLRAFLLYLLTSHLSVARPLGSQCVDETFCTYNLQDYHSQLVNLPSHINERSIATWSYVENIDLNRVPPVIHEASCHSSRSCSGVDNTFGLETIPVTLRMPVLKKNPSCFPSAGYSVEFELITVACLCAVSRHT
;
A
#
# COMPACT_ATOMS: atom_id res chain seq x y z
N MET A 1 -2.44 -31.95 48.03
CA MET A 1 -3.59 -31.52 47.19
C MET A 1 -3.56 -30.04 46.81
N LEU A 2 -3.18 -29.10 47.70
CA LEU A 2 -3.14 -27.65 47.41
C LEU A 2 -2.16 -27.22 46.29
N VAL A 3 -0.98 -27.85 46.19
CA VAL A 3 0.05 -27.49 45.19
C VAL A 3 -0.40 -27.80 43.77
N MET A 4 -1.24 -28.84 43.59
CA MET A 4 -1.71 -29.29 42.28
C MET A 4 -2.75 -28.34 41.67
N GLY A 5 -3.57 -27.69 42.50
CA GLY A 5 -4.55 -26.69 42.05
C GLY A 5 -3.91 -25.38 41.58
N CYS A 6 -2.84 -24.94 42.24
CA CYS A 6 -2.13 -23.71 41.89
C CYS A 6 -1.44 -23.81 40.51
N VAL A 7 -0.87 -24.99 40.19
CA VAL A 7 -0.23 -25.24 38.89
C VAL A 7 -1.26 -25.26 37.75
N GLN A 8 -2.46 -25.80 37.98
CA GLN A 8 -3.52 -25.80 36.97
C GLN A 8 -4.11 -24.40 36.73
N LEU A 9 -4.26 -23.59 37.77
CA LEU A 9 -4.67 -22.18 37.66
C LEU A 9 -3.64 -21.35 36.90
N LEU A 10 -2.34 -21.53 37.20
CA LEU A 10 -1.26 -20.83 36.49
C LEU A 10 -1.24 -21.21 35.00
N ARG A 11 -1.46 -22.49 34.69
CA ARG A 11 -1.52 -23.00 33.31
C ARG A 11 -2.74 -22.47 32.55
N ALA A 12 -3.90 -22.40 33.19
CA ALA A 12 -5.11 -21.80 32.59
C ALA A 12 -4.92 -20.30 32.33
N PHE A 13 -4.29 -19.58 33.26
CA PHE A 13 -3.98 -18.16 33.11
C PHE A 13 -2.97 -17.91 31.98
N LEU A 14 -1.92 -18.72 31.88
CA LEU A 14 -0.96 -18.65 30.78
C LEU A 14 -1.61 -18.97 29.43
N LEU A 15 -2.52 -19.96 29.37
CA LEU A 15 -3.27 -20.27 28.15
C LEU A 15 -4.22 -19.13 27.76
N TYR A 16 -4.87 -18.48 28.73
CA TYR A 16 -5.71 -17.31 28.49
C TYR A 16 -4.90 -16.09 28.00
N LEU A 17 -3.71 -15.87 28.56
CA LEU A 17 -2.77 -14.86 28.07
C LEU A 17 -2.32 -15.20 26.65
N LEU A 18 -1.95 -16.45 26.37
CA LEU A 18 -1.53 -16.88 25.03
C LEU A 18 -2.64 -16.71 23.99
N THR A 19 -3.90 -17.03 24.31
CA THR A 19 -5.02 -16.83 23.37
C THR A 19 -5.37 -15.36 23.17
N SER A 20 -5.26 -14.53 24.22
CA SER A 20 -5.49 -13.08 24.12
C SER A 20 -4.37 -12.32 23.38
N HIS A 21 -3.11 -12.76 23.49
CA HIS A 21 -2.00 -12.21 22.71
C HIS A 21 -2.03 -12.66 21.24
N LEU A 22 -2.54 -13.86 20.94
CA LEU A 22 -2.67 -14.36 19.57
C LEU A 22 -3.69 -13.55 18.74
N SER A 23 -4.66 -12.91 19.39
CA SER A 23 -5.60 -11.97 18.75
C SER A 23 -4.96 -10.64 18.32
N VAL A 24 -3.82 -10.24 18.89
CA VAL A 24 -3.17 -8.94 18.64
C VAL A 24 -2.09 -9.03 17.55
N ALA A 25 -1.55 -10.23 17.30
CA ALA A 25 -0.49 -10.46 16.32
C ALA A 25 -1.01 -10.98 14.96
N ARG A 26 -2.21 -10.59 14.54
CA ARG A 26 -2.65 -10.86 13.15
C ARG A 26 -1.92 -9.90 12.21
N PRO A 27 -1.21 -10.38 11.19
CA PRO A 27 -0.63 -9.50 10.19
C PRO A 27 -1.76 -8.66 9.58
N LEU A 28 -1.56 -7.35 9.40
CA LEU A 28 -2.58 -6.42 8.88
C LEU A 28 -3.22 -6.91 7.56
N GLY A 29 -2.51 -7.75 6.80
CA GLY A 29 -2.97 -8.33 5.55
C GLY A 29 -4.16 -9.32 5.64
N SER A 30 -4.59 -9.73 6.83
CA SER A 30 -5.67 -10.72 7.01
C SER A 30 -6.79 -10.28 7.96
N GLN A 31 -6.79 -9.02 8.38
CA GLN A 31 -7.83 -8.50 9.28
C GLN A 31 -9.03 -8.04 8.45
N CYS A 32 -10.18 -8.63 8.73
CA CYS A 32 -11.45 -8.16 8.20
C CYS A 32 -11.73 -6.77 8.77
N VAL A 33 -11.98 -5.80 7.88
CA VAL A 33 -12.31 -4.42 8.21
C VAL A 33 -13.64 -4.05 7.55
N ASP A 34 -14.42 -3.23 8.24
CA ASP A 34 -15.64 -2.65 7.69
C ASP A 34 -15.31 -1.46 6.78
N GLU A 35 -16.10 -1.27 5.73
CA GLU A 35 -15.90 -0.23 4.71
C GLU A 35 -15.85 1.19 5.31
N THR A 36 -16.63 1.39 6.38
CA THR A 36 -16.74 2.67 7.09
C THR A 36 -15.46 3.11 7.79
N PHE A 37 -14.57 2.17 8.14
CA PHE A 37 -13.32 2.47 8.87
C PHE A 37 -12.30 3.24 8.01
N CYS A 38 -12.30 3.03 6.70
CA CYS A 38 -11.32 3.64 5.80
C CYS A 38 -11.88 4.82 5.00
N THR A 39 -13.16 4.79 4.63
CA THR A 39 -13.78 5.80 3.75
C THR A 39 -13.84 7.19 4.36
N TYR A 40 -14.08 7.31 5.67
CA TYR A 40 -14.21 8.62 6.33
C TYR A 40 -12.87 9.36 6.50
N ASN A 41 -11.76 8.64 6.67
CA ASN A 41 -10.42 9.23 6.83
C ASN A 41 -9.66 9.40 5.50
N LEU A 42 -10.01 8.65 4.46
CA LEU A 42 -9.29 8.69 3.18
C LEU A 42 -9.54 9.99 2.42
N GLN A 43 -10.77 10.52 2.43
CA GLN A 43 -11.13 11.73 1.69
C GLN A 43 -10.30 12.94 2.14
N ASP A 44 -10.19 13.15 3.46
CA ASP A 44 -9.41 14.24 4.04
C ASP A 44 -7.90 14.02 3.85
N TYR A 45 -7.42 12.78 3.96
CA TYR A 45 -6.02 12.45 3.74
C TYR A 45 -5.60 12.65 2.27
N HIS A 46 -6.46 12.28 1.31
CA HIS A 46 -6.25 12.55 -0.11
C HIS A 46 -6.12 14.05 -0.41
N SER A 47 -6.90 14.89 0.27
CA SER A 47 -6.82 16.35 0.13
C SER A 47 -5.50 16.93 0.66
N GLN A 48 -4.90 16.28 1.67
CA GLN A 48 -3.66 16.72 2.32
C GLN A 48 -2.39 16.18 1.63
N LEU A 49 -2.47 15.03 0.95
CA LEU A 49 -1.33 14.38 0.31
C LEU A 49 -0.93 14.97 -1.04
N VAL A 50 -1.85 15.58 -1.79
CA VAL A 50 -1.63 15.90 -3.20
C VAL A 50 -1.64 17.41 -3.43
N ASN A 51 -0.65 18.11 -2.88
CA ASN A 51 -0.31 19.46 -3.34
C ASN A 51 0.80 19.38 -4.40
N LEU A 52 0.50 18.67 -5.49
CA LEU A 52 1.43 18.45 -6.58
C LEU A 52 1.38 19.64 -7.55
N PRO A 53 2.52 20.21 -7.98
CA PRO A 53 2.52 21.26 -8.98
C PRO A 53 1.73 20.84 -10.23
N SER A 54 0.93 21.75 -10.78
CA SER A 54 0.12 21.49 -11.96
C SER A 54 0.99 20.95 -13.12
N HIS A 55 0.55 19.84 -13.71
CA HIS A 55 1.20 19.18 -14.86
C HIS A 55 2.67 18.79 -14.61
N ILE A 56 3.04 18.43 -13.38
CA ILE A 56 4.43 18.00 -13.08
C ILE A 56 4.89 16.83 -13.95
N ASN A 57 3.97 15.94 -14.34
CA ASN A 57 4.24 14.78 -15.18
C ASN A 57 4.68 15.15 -16.60
N GLU A 58 4.24 16.31 -17.12
CA GLU A 58 4.61 16.85 -18.43
C GLU A 58 5.86 17.73 -18.35
N ARG A 59 6.11 18.33 -17.18
CA ARG A 59 7.20 19.29 -16.96
C ARG A 59 8.46 18.66 -16.35
N SER A 60 8.39 17.40 -15.94
CA SER A 60 9.52 16.64 -15.42
C SER A 60 10.52 16.33 -16.54
N ILE A 61 11.81 16.27 -16.19
CA ILE A 61 12.87 15.77 -17.07
C ILE A 61 12.65 14.27 -17.38
N ALA A 62 12.04 13.53 -16.46
CA ALA A 62 11.56 12.17 -16.66
C ALA A 62 10.03 12.23 -16.74
N THR A 63 9.46 12.36 -17.93
CA THR A 63 8.00 12.51 -18.13
C THR A 63 7.25 11.20 -17.96
N TRP A 64 5.97 11.29 -17.62
CA TRP A 64 5.08 10.13 -17.55
C TRP A 64 3.64 10.48 -17.96
N SER A 65 2.90 9.45 -18.35
CA SER A 65 1.44 9.48 -18.50
C SER A 65 0.78 8.68 -17.40
N TYR A 66 -0.45 9.04 -17.01
CA TYR A 66 -1.24 8.20 -16.11
C TYR A 66 -2.00 7.13 -16.89
N VAL A 67 -2.01 5.92 -16.35
CA VAL A 67 -2.79 4.78 -16.85
C VAL A 67 -3.74 4.35 -15.74
N GLU A 68 -5.00 4.13 -16.08
CA GLU A 68 -6.00 3.67 -15.12
C GLU A 68 -5.82 2.18 -14.84
N ASN A 69 -5.56 1.83 -13.58
CA ASN A 69 -5.66 0.48 -13.03
C ASN A 69 -7.03 0.33 -12.38
N ILE A 70 -7.91 -0.42 -13.04
CA ILE A 70 -9.31 -0.60 -12.65
C ILE A 70 -9.52 -1.99 -12.03
N ASP A 71 -10.03 -2.03 -10.80
CA ASP A 71 -10.47 -3.26 -10.13
C ASP A 71 -11.76 -2.99 -9.34
N LEU A 72 -12.86 -3.59 -9.81
CA LEU A 72 -14.20 -3.42 -9.21
C LEU A 72 -14.35 -4.11 -7.85
N ASN A 73 -13.42 -4.99 -7.47
CA ASN A 73 -13.41 -5.66 -6.17
C ASN A 73 -12.49 -4.96 -5.17
N ARG A 74 -11.98 -3.77 -5.51
CA ARG A 74 -11.04 -2.99 -4.72
C ARG A 74 -11.59 -1.60 -4.39
N VAL A 75 -11.17 -1.05 -3.25
CA VAL A 75 -11.33 0.39 -2.94
C VAL A 75 -9.94 1.03 -2.77
N PRO A 76 -9.63 2.11 -3.50
CA PRO A 76 -10.44 2.70 -4.58
C PRO A 76 -10.49 1.79 -5.83
N PRO A 77 -11.59 1.86 -6.62
CA PRO A 77 -11.75 1.01 -7.80
C PRO A 77 -10.84 1.43 -8.95
N VAL A 78 -10.48 2.71 -9.03
CA VAL A 78 -9.57 3.26 -10.05
C VAL A 78 -8.35 3.85 -9.36
N ILE A 79 -7.16 3.39 -9.75
CA ILE A 79 -5.88 3.96 -9.35
C ILE A 79 -5.18 4.47 -10.61
N HIS A 80 -4.70 5.72 -10.59
CA HIS A 80 -3.96 6.30 -11.69
C HIS A 80 -2.47 6.04 -11.50
N GLU A 81 -1.90 5.13 -12.28
CA GLU A 81 -0.49 4.77 -12.20
C GLU A 81 0.35 5.53 -13.22
N ALA A 82 1.52 6.00 -12.80
CA ALA A 82 2.49 6.62 -13.69
C ALA A 82 3.15 5.57 -14.59
N SER A 83 3.12 5.82 -15.90
CA SER A 83 3.82 5.06 -16.93
C SER A 83 4.93 5.94 -17.52
N CYS A 84 6.18 5.55 -17.26
CA CYS A 84 7.34 6.34 -17.64
C CYS A 84 7.58 6.32 -19.16
N HIS A 85 7.79 7.50 -19.73
CA HIS A 85 8.17 7.61 -21.14
C HIS A 85 9.69 7.47 -21.28
N SER A 86 10.13 6.66 -22.24
CA SER A 86 11.55 6.43 -22.62
C SER A 86 12.50 6.04 -21.47
N SER A 87 12.89 4.77 -21.42
CA SER A 87 13.79 4.22 -20.40
C SER A 87 15.24 4.74 -20.45
N ARG A 88 15.64 5.55 -21.45
CA ARG A 88 17.04 5.97 -21.68
C ARG A 88 17.25 7.46 -21.98
N SER A 89 16.25 8.31 -21.84
CA SER A 89 16.40 9.72 -22.26
C SER A 89 15.65 10.64 -21.32
N CYS A 90 16.35 11.10 -20.30
CA CYS A 90 15.96 12.27 -19.55
C CYS A 90 15.90 13.48 -20.49
N SER A 91 14.72 14.05 -20.66
CA SER A 91 14.46 15.11 -21.65
C SER A 91 15.29 16.36 -21.35
N GLY A 92 15.97 16.90 -22.36
CA GLY A 92 16.76 18.13 -22.24
C GLY A 92 18.05 18.00 -21.44
N VAL A 93 18.51 16.77 -21.13
CA VAL A 93 19.80 16.52 -20.48
C VAL A 93 20.70 15.75 -21.42
N ASP A 94 21.95 16.19 -21.56
CA ASP A 94 22.96 15.49 -22.37
C ASP A 94 23.17 14.07 -21.84
N ASN A 95 23.04 13.08 -22.72
CA ASN A 95 23.18 11.66 -22.40
C ASN A 95 24.65 11.22 -22.15
N THR A 96 25.54 12.18 -21.90
CA THR A 96 26.96 11.95 -21.62
C THR A 96 27.18 11.19 -20.31
N PHE A 97 26.22 11.26 -19.39
CA PHE A 97 26.28 10.61 -18.08
C PHE A 97 25.56 9.27 -18.01
N GLY A 98 25.08 8.72 -19.14
CA GLY A 98 24.36 7.44 -19.17
C GLY A 98 23.13 7.47 -18.26
N LEU A 99 22.16 8.33 -18.57
CA LEU A 99 20.99 8.55 -17.71
C LEU A 99 19.88 7.55 -18.03
N GLU A 100 19.12 7.18 -17.00
CA GLU A 100 17.94 6.32 -17.13
C GLU A 100 16.73 6.89 -16.40
N THR A 101 15.56 6.58 -16.96
CA THR A 101 14.27 6.91 -16.35
C THR A 101 13.84 5.74 -15.47
N ILE A 102 13.62 6.00 -14.18
CA ILE A 102 13.28 4.97 -13.19
C ILE A 102 11.86 5.24 -12.63
N PRO A 103 10.97 4.23 -12.61
CA PRO A 103 9.66 4.36 -11.98
C PRO A 103 9.79 4.43 -10.45
N VAL A 104 9.08 5.38 -9.84
CA VAL A 104 8.92 5.49 -8.38
C VAL A 104 7.69 4.71 -7.97
N THR A 105 7.87 3.65 -7.19
CA THR A 105 6.78 2.83 -6.67
C THR A 105 6.56 3.06 -5.18
N LEU A 106 5.30 3.11 -4.77
CA LEU A 106 4.88 3.16 -3.37
C LEU A 106 4.06 1.93 -3.03
N ARG A 107 4.23 1.43 -1.81
CA ARG A 107 3.40 0.35 -1.26
C ARG A 107 2.12 0.97 -0.68
N MET A 108 1.03 0.94 -1.44
CA MET A 108 -0.24 1.55 -1.06
C MET A 108 -1.18 0.51 -0.44
N PRO A 109 -1.83 0.81 0.70
CA PRO A 109 -2.90 -0.04 1.22
C PRO A 109 -4.16 0.12 0.37
N VAL A 110 -4.82 -1.00 0.06
CA VAL A 110 -6.08 -1.05 -0.67
C VAL A 110 -7.03 -2.00 0.06
N LEU A 111 -8.34 -1.74 -0.04
CA LEU A 111 -9.34 -2.69 0.47
C LEU A 111 -9.73 -3.65 -0.65
N LYS A 112 -9.69 -4.95 -0.39
CA LYS A 112 -10.15 -5.99 -1.31
C LYS A 112 -11.35 -6.71 -0.74
N LYS A 113 -12.37 -6.94 -1.56
CA LYS A 113 -13.56 -7.69 -1.16
C LYS A 113 -13.16 -9.12 -0.78
N ASN A 114 -13.49 -9.54 0.44
CA ASN A 114 -13.08 -10.85 0.96
C ASN A 114 -14.30 -11.67 1.43
N PRO A 115 -14.70 -12.73 0.70
CA PRO A 115 -15.82 -13.58 1.09
C PRO A 115 -15.64 -14.27 2.45
N SER A 116 -14.40 -14.48 2.90
CA SER A 116 -14.09 -15.08 4.20
C SER A 116 -14.40 -14.15 5.38
N CYS A 117 -14.74 -12.89 5.12
CA CYS A 117 -15.11 -11.90 6.14
C CYS A 117 -16.62 -11.82 6.44
N PHE A 118 -17.39 -12.85 6.08
CA PHE A 118 -18.81 -13.02 6.40
C PHE A 118 -19.06 -13.08 7.93
N PRO A 119 -20.16 -12.52 8.50
CA PRO A 119 -21.39 -12.01 7.87
C PRO A 119 -21.40 -10.53 7.48
N SER A 120 -20.40 -9.75 7.87
CA SER A 120 -20.16 -8.43 7.28
C SER A 120 -19.76 -8.60 5.81
N ALA A 121 -20.13 -7.68 4.92
CA ALA A 121 -19.61 -7.64 3.54
C ALA A 121 -18.12 -7.20 3.58
N GLY A 122 -17.29 -7.97 4.25
CA GLY A 122 -16.03 -7.49 4.80
C GLY A 122 -14.94 -7.35 3.75
N TYR A 123 -14.15 -6.32 3.92
CA TYR A 123 -12.94 -6.10 3.16
C TYR A 123 -11.75 -6.64 3.94
N SER A 124 -10.70 -7.05 3.24
CA SER A 124 -9.37 -7.19 3.83
C SER A 124 -8.45 -6.10 3.31
N VAL A 125 -7.54 -5.63 4.17
CA VAL A 125 -6.48 -4.72 3.75
C VAL A 125 -5.41 -5.51 3.01
N GLU A 126 -5.13 -5.12 1.78
CA GLU A 126 -4.00 -5.62 1.00
C GLU A 126 -3.07 -4.47 0.64
N PHE A 127 -1.86 -4.80 0.15
CA PHE A 127 -0.89 -3.80 -0.25
C PHE A 127 -0.48 -4.03 -1.70
N GLU A 128 -0.67 -3.00 -2.51
CA GLU A 128 -0.26 -3.00 -3.92
C GLU A 128 0.94 -2.07 -4.12
N LEU A 129 1.82 -2.42 -5.05
CA LEU A 129 2.89 -1.54 -5.51
C LEU A 129 2.34 -0.67 -6.63
N ILE A 130 2.22 0.63 -6.36
CA ILE A 130 1.65 1.61 -7.27
C ILE A 130 2.76 2.51 -7.78
N THR A 131 2.89 2.65 -9.10
CA THR A 131 3.85 3.61 -9.67
C THR A 131 3.25 5.01 -9.61
N VAL A 132 3.90 5.95 -8.94
CA VAL A 132 3.34 7.30 -8.70
C VAL A 132 4.02 8.41 -9.50
N ALA A 133 5.26 8.19 -9.92
CA ALA A 133 6.06 9.15 -10.67
C ALA A 133 7.22 8.45 -11.39
N CYS A 134 7.96 9.22 -12.18
CA CYS A 134 9.22 8.79 -12.77
C CYS A 134 10.33 9.77 -12.41
N LEU A 135 11.53 9.25 -12.20
CA LEU A 135 12.72 10.02 -11.86
C LEU A 135 13.83 9.79 -12.89
N CYS A 136 14.68 10.78 -13.08
CA CYS A 136 15.90 10.64 -13.87
C CYS A 136 17.08 10.35 -12.94
N ALA A 137 17.87 9.31 -13.22
CA ALA A 137 19.06 8.98 -12.45
C ALA A 137 20.23 8.58 -13.36
N VAL A 138 21.44 8.68 -12.82
CA VAL A 138 22.65 8.12 -13.45
C VAL A 138 22.55 6.59 -13.42
N SER A 139 22.75 5.95 -14.57
CA SER A 139 22.68 4.50 -14.67
C SER A 139 23.82 3.84 -13.90
N ARG A 140 23.49 2.73 -13.24
CA ARG A 140 24.45 1.92 -12.46
C ARG A 140 25.48 1.18 -13.32
N HIS A 141 25.31 1.15 -14.64
CA HIS A 141 26.17 0.44 -15.58
C HIS A 141 27.30 1.30 -16.17
N THR A 142 27.74 2.33 -15.44
CA THR A 142 28.88 3.18 -15.81
C THR A 142 30.17 2.74 -15.13
#